data_AF-A0A5C5RKV7-F1
#
_entry.id   AF-A0A5C5RKV7-F1
#
_cell.length_a   1.000
_cell.length_b   1.000
_cell.length_c   1.000
_cell.angle_alpha   90.00
_cell.angle_beta   90.00
_cell.angle_gamma   90.00
#
_symmetry.space_group_name_H-M   'P 1'
#
loop_
_entity.id
_entity.type
_entity.pdbx_description
1 polymer ?
#
loop_
_entity_poly.entity_id
_entity_poly.type
_entity_poly.pdbx_seq_one_letter_code
_entity_poly.pdbx_strand_id
1 'polypeptide(L)'
;MEGAFWGTTHQSIIGHGVIDQPRRAPQLPARWLLIGLARQTSHLNLYVNAAEDNQHLAPVYAPTLGKVKAGAASLSFANADRIDTDVLTTMLHHAARLVPPGN
;
A
#
# COMPACT_ATOMS: atom_id res chain seq x y z
N MET A 1 4.27 11.36 6.69
CA MET A 1 3.46 11.38 7.93
C MET A 1 3.74 10.08 8.67
N GLU A 2 4.00 10.13 9.97
CA GLU A 2 4.23 8.97 10.85
C GLU A 2 3.11 8.88 11.89
N GLY A 3 2.64 7.68 12.23
CA GLY A 3 1.61 7.48 13.25
C GLY A 3 1.33 6.01 13.55
N ALA A 4 0.80 5.72 14.74
CA ALA A 4 0.33 4.40 15.13
C ALA A 4 -1.01 4.11 14.44
N PHE A 5 -1.05 3.12 13.55
CA PHE A 5 -2.27 2.69 12.86
C PHE A 5 -2.46 1.18 13.04
N TRP A 6 -3.71 0.78 13.32
CA TRP A 6 -4.22 -0.59 13.56
C TRP A 6 -3.99 -1.19 14.96
N GLY A 7 -5.08 -1.23 15.76
CA GLY A 7 -5.15 -2.04 16.98
C GLY A 7 -4.02 -1.78 17.98
N THR A 8 -3.86 -2.66 18.96
CA THR A 8 -2.89 -2.53 20.06
C THR A 8 -1.41 -2.66 19.65
N THR A 9 -1.09 -2.65 18.35
CA THR A 9 0.28 -2.90 17.87
C THR A 9 0.94 -1.58 17.46
N HIS A 10 2.06 -1.22 18.11
CA HIS A 10 2.89 -0.09 17.72
C HIS A 10 3.52 -0.34 16.35
N GLN A 11 2.84 0.08 15.28
CA GLN A 11 3.37 0.09 13.92
C GLN A 11 3.70 1.52 13.53
N SER A 12 4.95 1.76 13.13
CA SER A 12 5.34 3.02 12.48
C SER A 12 5.18 2.84 10.97
N ILE A 13 4.30 3.63 10.37
CA ILE A 13 4.04 3.65 8.93
C ILE A 13 4.44 5.01 8.37
N ILE A 14 5.17 5.02 7.25
CA ILE A 14 5.42 6.21 6.45
C ILE A 14 4.47 6.17 5.25
N GLY A 15 3.58 7.15 5.17
CA GLY A 15 2.58 7.25 4.10
C GLY A 15 2.89 8.29 3.03
N HIS A 16 2.51 7.99 1.78
CA HIS A 16 2.56 8.90 0.63
C HIS A 16 1.21 8.92 -0.10
N GLY A 17 0.74 10.13 -0.41
CA GLY A 17 -0.54 10.35 -1.08
C GLY A 17 -1.75 10.02 -0.22
N VAL A 18 -2.91 10.46 -0.69
CA VAL A 18 -4.19 10.27 -0.02
C VAL A 18 -5.18 9.73 -1.03
N ILE A 19 -5.96 8.73 -0.65
CA ILE A 19 -7.09 8.23 -1.43
C ILE A 19 -8.36 8.31 -0.59
N ASP A 20 -9.42 8.87 -1.19
CA ASP A 20 -10.75 8.82 -0.63
C ASP A 20 -11.44 7.54 -1.13
N GLN A 21 -11.73 6.63 -0.20
CA GLN A 21 -12.49 5.43 -0.54
C GLN A 21 -13.96 5.64 -0.20
N PRO A 22 -14.91 5.22 -1.07
CA PRO A 22 -16.32 5.28 -0.75
C PRO A 22 -16.58 4.49 0.53
N ARG A 23 -17.14 5.16 1.54
CA ARG A 23 -17.33 4.60 2.88
C ARG A 23 -18.16 3.31 2.80
N ARG A 24 -17.53 2.16 3.06
CA ARG A 24 -18.25 0.88 3.29
C ARG A 24 -18.96 0.85 4.64
N ALA A 25 -18.49 1.63 5.62
CA ALA A 25 -19.10 1.77 6.94
C ALA A 25 -18.84 3.18 7.51
N PRO A 26 -19.80 3.80 8.23
CA PRO A 26 -19.66 5.17 8.74
C PRO A 26 -18.53 5.33 9.78
N GLN A 27 -18.12 4.26 10.45
CA GLN A 27 -17.03 4.25 11.43
C GLN A 27 -15.61 4.12 10.84
N LEU A 28 -15.45 3.93 9.53
CA LEU A 28 -14.12 3.88 8.91
C LEU A 28 -13.71 5.27 8.40
N PRO A 29 -12.44 5.68 8.60
CA PRO A 29 -11.96 6.95 8.07
C PRO A 29 -12.12 6.94 6.54
N ALA A 30 -12.79 7.96 5.99
CA ALA A 30 -13.02 8.11 4.55
C ALA A 30 -11.72 8.32 3.78
N ARG A 31 -10.69 8.81 4.47
CA ARG A 31 -9.39 9.17 3.94
C ARG A 31 -8.34 8.14 4.35
N TRP A 32 -7.68 7.55 3.37
CA TRP A 32 -6.58 6.61 3.58
C TRP A 32 -5.32 7.05 2.85
N LEU A 33 -4.20 6.42 3.20
CA LEU A 33 -2.95 6.56 2.45
C LEU A 33 -3.10 5.90 1.09
N LEU A 34 -2.62 6.55 0.03
CA LEU A 34 -2.51 5.86 -1.27
C LEU A 34 -1.50 4.71 -1.17
N ILE A 35 -0.32 5.02 -0.63
CA ILE A 35 0.78 4.10 -0.37
C ILE A 35 1.25 4.27 1.08
N GLY A 36 1.58 3.18 1.76
CA GLY A 36 2.21 3.24 3.07
C GLY A 36 3.24 2.14 3.30
N LEU A 37 4.39 2.48 3.88
CA LEU A 37 5.45 1.52 4.21
C LEU A 37 5.54 1.37 5.73
N ALA A 38 5.36 0.15 6.22
CA ALA A 38 5.48 -0.18 7.63
C ALA A 38 6.55 -1.25 7.86
N ARG A 39 7.31 -1.11 8.94
CA ARG A 39 8.24 -2.13 9.41
C ARG A 39 7.59 -3.02 10.45
N GLN A 40 7.61 -4.32 10.22
CA GLN A 40 7.31 -5.34 11.22
C GLN A 40 8.61 -6.01 11.70
N THR A 41 8.50 -6.90 12.68
CA THR A 41 9.66 -7.54 13.33
C THR A 41 10.61 -8.22 12.34
N SER A 42 10.08 -8.87 11.30
CA SER A 42 10.89 -9.64 10.31
C SER A 42 10.63 -9.27 8.84
N HIS A 43 9.70 -8.36 8.56
CA HIS A 43 9.30 -8.01 7.20
C HIS A 43 8.95 -6.52 7.08
N LEU A 44 9.02 -6.02 5.85
CA LEU A 44 8.44 -4.76 5.42
C LEU A 44 7.08 -5.03 4.80
N ASN A 45 6.10 -4.20 5.12
CA ASN A 45 4.78 -4.19 4.51
C ASN A 45 4.59 -2.89 3.73
N LEU A 46 4.35 -3.02 2.43
CA LEU A 46 3.92 -1.95 1.57
C LEU A 46 2.40 -2.06 1.36
N TYR A 47 1.65 -1.16 1.96
CA TYR A 47 0.22 -0.97 1.72
C TYR A 47 0.02 -0.21 0.42
N VAL A 48 -0.85 -0.73 -0.44
CA VAL A 48 -1.19 -0.18 -1.75
C VAL A 48 -2.71 -0.17 -1.85
N ASN A 49 -3.32 0.95 -1.49
CA ASN A 49 -4.78 1.09 -1.44
C ASN A 49 -5.38 1.49 -2.80
N ALA A 50 -4.53 1.71 -3.81
CA ALA A 50 -4.96 1.90 -5.19
C ALA A 50 -5.60 0.62 -5.75
N ALA A 51 -6.73 0.78 -6.41
CA ALA A 51 -7.44 -0.27 -7.10
C ALA A 51 -7.93 0.22 -8.46
N GLU A 52 -7.88 -0.67 -9.45
CA GLU A 52 -8.42 -0.48 -10.80
C GLU A 52 -9.41 -1.63 -11.03
N ASP A 53 -10.57 -1.35 -11.63
CA ASP A 53 -11.59 -2.35 -11.95
C ASP A 53 -12.00 -3.26 -10.76
N ASN A 54 -12.11 -2.67 -9.56
CA ASN A 54 -12.40 -3.36 -8.29
C ASN A 54 -11.30 -4.32 -7.79
N GLN A 55 -10.10 -4.26 -8.34
CA GLN A 55 -8.96 -5.05 -7.90
C GLN A 55 -7.81 -4.14 -7.44
N HIS A 56 -7.28 -4.38 -6.25
CA HIS A 56 -6.10 -3.65 -5.78
C HIS A 56 -4.87 -3.99 -6.63
N LEU A 57 -3.98 -3.02 -6.80
CA LEU A 57 -2.78 -3.21 -7.61
C LEU A 57 -1.79 -4.20 -6.99
N ALA A 58 -1.74 -4.33 -5.66
CA ALA A 58 -0.82 -5.24 -4.96
C ALA A 58 -0.85 -6.68 -5.50
N PRO A 59 -1.99 -7.41 -5.52
CA PRO A 59 -2.04 -8.77 -6.07
C PRO A 59 -1.79 -8.84 -7.58
N VAL A 60 -2.09 -7.77 -8.34
CA VAL A 60 -1.85 -7.72 -9.79
C VAL A 60 -0.36 -7.71 -10.12
N TYR A 61 0.41 -6.90 -9.37
CA TYR A 61 1.85 -6.73 -9.60
C TYR A 61 2.72 -7.73 -8.83
N ALA A 62 2.19 -8.40 -7.81
CA ALA A 62 2.95 -9.35 -7.00
C ALA A 62 3.69 -10.46 -7.80
N PRO A 63 3.12 -11.08 -8.86
CA PRO A 63 3.81 -12.13 -9.61
C PRO A 63 5.09 -11.66 -10.30
N THR A 64 5.20 -10.38 -10.63
CA THR A 64 6.35 -9.78 -11.32
C THR A 64 7.27 -9.01 -10.39
N LEU A 65 6.88 -8.79 -9.13
CA LEU A 65 7.64 -8.00 -8.16
C LEU A 65 8.79 -8.76 -7.49
N GLY A 66 8.92 -10.06 -7.72
CA GLY A 66 9.91 -10.92 -7.07
C GLY A 66 9.35 -11.68 -5.86
N LYS A 67 10.14 -11.81 -4.78
CA LYS A 67 9.78 -12.65 -3.62
C LYS A 67 8.95 -11.88 -2.61
N VAL A 68 7.69 -11.65 -2.97
CA VAL A 68 6.71 -10.94 -2.15
C VAL A 68 5.52 -11.84 -1.80
N LYS A 69 4.87 -11.56 -0.67
CA LYS A 69 3.55 -12.11 -0.34
C LYS A 69 2.52 -11.02 -0.52
N ALA A 70 1.53 -11.25 -1.39
CA ALA A 70 0.42 -10.32 -1.55
C ALA A 70 -0.70 -10.58 -0.53
N GLY A 71 -1.20 -9.50 0.06
CA GLY A 71 -2.50 -9.42 0.71
C GLY A 71 -3.50 -8.69 -0.20
N ALA A 72 -4.71 -8.43 0.32
CA ALA A 72 -5.76 -7.77 -0.46
C ALA A 72 -5.34 -6.37 -0.97
N ALA A 73 -4.65 -5.59 -0.14
CA ALA A 73 -4.15 -4.24 -0.46
C ALA A 73 -2.72 -4.03 0.07
N SER A 74 -1.92 -5.11 0.14
CA SER A 74 -0.58 -5.04 0.71
C SER A 74 0.40 -6.02 0.07
N LEU A 75 1.69 -5.70 0.18
CA LEU A 75 2.81 -6.54 -0.21
C LEU A 75 3.75 -6.68 0.98
N SER A 76 4.08 -7.91 1.35
CA SER A 76 5.04 -8.22 2.43
C SER A 76 6.31 -8.81 1.86
N PHE A 77 7.47 -8.29 2.27
CA PHE A 77 8.78 -8.77 1.82
C PHE A 77 9.82 -8.62 2.92
N ALA A 78 10.87 -9.44 2.89
CA ALA A 78 11.89 -9.46 3.95
C ALA A 78 12.80 -8.22 3.92
N ASN A 79 13.19 -7.76 2.72
CA ASN A 79 14.01 -6.58 2.51
C ASN A 79 13.85 -6.07 1.06
N ALA A 80 14.35 -4.87 0.79
CA ALA A 80 14.26 -4.23 -0.52
C ALA A 80 15.00 -5.00 -1.63
N ASP A 81 16.02 -5.79 -1.32
CA ASP A 81 16.75 -6.58 -2.33
C ASP A 81 15.95 -7.77 -2.87
N ARG A 82 14.80 -8.08 -2.25
CA ARG A 82 13.88 -9.14 -2.71
C ARG A 82 12.82 -8.66 -3.69
N ILE A 83 12.79 -7.36 -3.98
CA ILE A 83 11.82 -6.76 -4.88
C ILE A 83 12.50 -6.17 -6.11
N ASP A 84 11.82 -6.29 -7.26
CA ASP A 84 12.19 -5.56 -8.46
C ASP A 84 11.74 -4.10 -8.33
N THR A 85 12.71 -3.17 -8.29
CA THR A 85 12.45 -1.75 -8.09
C THR A 85 11.82 -1.08 -9.31
N ASP A 86 12.05 -1.60 -10.52
CA ASP A 86 11.49 -1.06 -11.76
C ASP A 86 10.01 -1.43 -11.86
N VAL A 87 9.67 -2.67 -11.49
CA VAL A 87 8.27 -3.13 -11.38
C VAL A 87 7.55 -2.36 -10.27
N LEU A 88 8.18 -2.19 -9.11
CA LEU A 88 7.61 -1.36 -8.03
C LEU A 88 7.34 0.07 -8.51
N THR A 89 8.30 0.71 -9.18
CA THR A 89 8.14 2.07 -9.72
C THR A 89 6.97 2.14 -10.71
N THR A 90 6.83 1.15 -11.58
CA THR A 90 5.71 1.05 -12.51
C THR A 90 4.36 0.97 -11.78
N MET A 91 4.27 0.15 -10.73
CA MET A 91 3.06 0.06 -9.90
C MET A 91 2.75 1.38 -9.19
N LEU A 92 3.77 2.07 -8.66
CA LEU A 92 3.59 3.35 -7.98
C LEU A 92 3.10 4.45 -8.94
N HIS A 93 3.66 4.52 -10.15
CA HIS A 93 3.15 5.42 -11.19
C HIS A 93 1.72 5.06 -11.62
N HIS A 94 1.38 3.77 -11.64
CA HIS A 94 0.01 3.35 -11.89
C HIS A 94 -0.93 3.83 -10.78
N ALA A 95 -0.60 3.58 -9.52
CA ALA A 95 -1.36 4.08 -8.37
C ALA A 95 -1.57 5.59 -8.41
N ALA A 96 -0.53 6.36 -8.77
CA ALA A 96 -0.59 7.81 -8.88
C ALA A 96 -1.49 8.33 -10.02
N ARG A 97 -1.74 7.54 -11.06
CA ARG A 97 -2.69 7.91 -12.14
C ARG A 97 -4.14 7.67 -11.74
N LEU A 98 -4.39 6.66 -10.89
CA LEU A 98 -5.75 6.31 -10.42
C LEU A 98 -6.28 7.29 -9.39
N VAL A 99 -5.39 8.02 -8.72
CA VAL A 99 -5.75 9.04 -7.73
C VAL A 99 -5.12 10.36 -8.17
N PRO A 100 -5.91 11.30 -8.73
CA PRO A 100 -5.41 12.63 -9.02
C PRO A 100 -4.82 13.25 -7.75
N PRO A 101 -3.74 14.03 -7.83
CA PRO A 101 -3.23 14.74 -6.65
C PRO A 101 -4.37 15.55 -6.04
N GLY A 102 -4.69 15.24 -4.77
CA GLY A 102 -5.69 15.99 -4.02
C GLY A 102 -5.28 17.46 -3.99
N ASN A 103 -6.19 18.33 -4.44
CA ASN A 103 -6.05 19.79 -4.40
C ASN A 103 -6.12 20.31 -2.96
#